data_AF-A0A812LEZ2-F1
#
_entry.id   AF-A0A812LEZ2-F1
#
_cell.length_a   1.000
_cell.length_b   1.000
_cell.length_c   1.000
_cell.angle_alpha   90.00
_cell.angle_beta   90.00
_cell.angle_gamma   90.00
#
_symmetry.space_group_name_H-M   'P 1'
#
loop_
_entity.id
_entity.type
_entity.pdbx_description
1 polymer ?
#
loop_
_entity_poly.entity_id
_entity_poly.type
_entity_poly.pdbx_seq_one_letter_code
_entity_poly.pdbx_strand_id
1 'polypeptide(L)'
;VSIGFLRPFRFLLGTLTAAARMAKQTTFGNATDYCCQCFVDIYEQHFEKFSSHAYIEVAVSALPLRDARKLASKNSKRQVAEMGSLNGTTFIFQLICGALVWWAGYFIVYLTVGGFFPGLEGYGDPLSGYYVGHPGVWSNVGGIVSVVVAFPYMMVFDAASNTILYCVLVDVLQQQERSGFRFWSNKWWGWWKSNSVWKWWNAEETPRNSNVKRNLRSQCSGISSSSSSSSLWSMVTAFSRGSSSSSNS
;
A
#
# COMPACT_ATOMS: atom_id res chain seq x y z
N VAL A 1 7.37 -14.32 4.84
CA VAL A 1 8.54 -13.42 5.11
C VAL A 1 9.13 -12.86 3.81
N SER A 2 9.37 -13.68 2.78
CA SER A 2 9.92 -13.25 1.47
C SER A 2 9.07 -12.22 0.70
N ILE A 3 7.74 -12.25 0.88
CA ILE A 3 6.80 -11.28 0.27
C ILE A 3 7.05 -9.85 0.76
N GLY A 4 7.52 -9.68 2.01
CA GLY A 4 7.86 -8.37 2.55
C GLY A 4 9.11 -7.77 1.92
N PHE A 5 10.06 -8.61 1.48
CA PHE A 5 11.31 -8.19 0.84
C PHE A 5 11.13 -7.76 -0.63
N LEU A 6 10.12 -8.31 -1.30
CA LEU A 6 9.86 -8.00 -2.71
C LEU A 6 9.38 -6.56 -2.94
N ARG A 7 8.64 -5.97 -2.00
CA ARG A 7 8.10 -4.60 -2.12
C ARG A 7 9.18 -3.51 -2.13
N PRO A 8 10.14 -3.48 -1.19
CA PRO A 8 11.24 -2.52 -1.23
C PRO A 8 12.12 -2.70 -2.45
N PHE A 9 12.40 -3.95 -2.82
CA PHE A 9 13.18 -4.26 -4.01
C PHE A 9 12.49 -3.75 -5.28
N ARG A 10 11.17 -3.93 -5.39
CA ARG A 10 10.33 -3.40 -6.46
C ARG A 10 10.36 -1.87 -6.53
N PHE A 11 10.33 -1.19 -5.38
CA PHE A 11 10.45 0.26 -5.32
C PHE A 11 11.82 0.75 -5.78
N LEU A 12 12.90 0.13 -5.27
CA LEU A 12 14.29 0.41 -5.67
C LEU A 12 14.50 0.20 -7.16
N LEU A 13 14.01 -0.92 -7.70
CA LEU A 13 14.09 -1.19 -9.14
C LEU A 13 13.25 -0.18 -9.94
N GLY A 14 12.08 0.20 -9.45
CA GLY A 14 11.24 1.21 -10.08
C GLY A 14 11.90 2.58 -10.16
N THR A 15 12.53 3.03 -9.07
CA THR A 15 13.26 4.31 -9.04
C THR A 15 14.53 4.24 -9.87
N LEU A 16 15.29 3.15 -9.82
CA LEU A 16 16.44 2.92 -10.71
C LEU A 16 16.03 2.94 -12.18
N THR A 17 14.90 2.31 -12.52
CA THR A 17 14.36 2.30 -13.89
C THR A 17 13.94 3.70 -14.34
N ALA A 18 13.26 4.45 -13.47
CA ALA A 18 12.87 5.83 -13.76
C ALA A 18 14.09 6.75 -13.92
N ALA A 19 15.10 6.60 -13.05
CA ALA A 19 16.35 7.32 -13.14
C ALA A 19 17.14 6.95 -14.41
N ALA A 20 17.18 5.67 -14.78
CA ALA A 20 17.81 5.20 -16.01
C ALA A 20 17.12 5.79 -17.26
N ARG A 21 15.79 5.89 -17.26
CA ARG A 21 15.03 6.53 -18.36
C ARG A 21 15.33 8.02 -18.48
N MET A 22 15.52 8.73 -17.36
CA MET A 22 15.93 10.15 -17.34
C MET A 22 17.38 10.33 -17.82
N ALA A 23 18.28 9.40 -17.47
CA ALA A 23 19.70 9.44 -17.84
C ALA A 23 19.95 9.22 -19.34
N LYS A 24 18.95 8.73 -20.10
CA LYS A 24 19.05 8.48 -21.54
C LYS A 24 19.29 9.74 -22.38
N GLN A 25 19.06 10.93 -21.81
CA GLN A 25 19.38 12.20 -22.47
C GLN A 25 20.86 12.63 -22.34
N THR A 26 21.65 11.98 -21.49
CA THR A 26 23.07 12.30 -21.30
C THR A 26 24.00 11.34 -22.07
N THR A 27 25.00 11.89 -22.76
CA THR A 27 25.95 11.19 -23.65
C THR A 27 26.77 10.07 -22.98
N PHE A 28 26.81 10.04 -21.64
CA PHE A 28 27.48 9.00 -20.85
C PHE A 28 26.62 7.73 -20.58
N GLY A 29 25.38 7.66 -21.08
CA GLY A 29 24.40 6.62 -20.69
C GLY A 29 24.54 5.23 -21.32
N ASN A 30 25.42 5.00 -22.29
CA ASN A 30 25.37 3.78 -23.11
C ASN A 30 25.67 2.48 -22.33
N ALA A 31 26.57 2.49 -21.34
CA ALA A 31 26.91 1.28 -20.59
C ALA A 31 25.82 0.91 -19.55
N THR A 32 25.18 1.91 -18.96
CA THR A 32 24.16 1.73 -17.92
C THR A 32 22.82 1.29 -18.51
N ASP A 33 22.52 1.64 -19.76
CA ASP A 33 21.27 1.25 -20.45
C ASP A 33 21.22 -0.28 -20.61
N TYR A 34 22.26 -0.94 -21.13
CA TYR A 34 22.27 -2.39 -21.38
C TYR A 34 22.08 -3.23 -20.11
N CYS A 35 22.75 -2.85 -19.02
CA CYS A 35 22.65 -3.60 -17.77
C CYS A 35 21.27 -3.42 -17.13
N CYS A 36 20.73 -2.19 -17.13
CA CYS A 36 19.42 -1.89 -16.57
C CYS A 36 18.27 -2.45 -17.42
N GLN A 37 18.40 -2.54 -18.74
CA GLN A 37 17.32 -3.00 -19.63
C GLN A 37 16.92 -4.46 -19.35
N CYS A 38 17.90 -5.34 -19.11
CA CYS A 38 17.62 -6.73 -18.76
C CYS A 38 16.85 -6.84 -17.42
N PHE A 39 17.22 -6.03 -16.43
CA PHE A 39 16.51 -5.98 -15.16
C PHE A 39 15.09 -5.43 -15.29
N VAL A 40 14.90 -4.42 -16.14
CA VAL A 40 13.58 -3.85 -16.46
C VAL A 40 12.69 -4.89 -17.12
N ASP A 41 13.17 -5.60 -18.13
CA ASP A 41 12.39 -6.63 -18.84
C ASP A 41 12.00 -7.80 -17.92
N ILE A 42 12.94 -8.28 -17.10
CA ILE A 42 12.65 -9.33 -16.11
C ILE A 42 11.62 -8.83 -15.09
N TYR A 43 11.77 -7.59 -14.63
CA TYR A 43 10.85 -6.97 -13.68
C TYR A 43 9.44 -6.79 -14.26
N GLU A 44 9.32 -6.24 -15.46
CA GLU A 44 8.05 -6.00 -16.15
C GLU A 44 7.36 -7.33 -16.49
N GLN A 45 8.11 -8.33 -16.94
CA GLN A 45 7.52 -9.64 -17.30
C GLN A 45 7.08 -10.48 -16.10
N HIS A 46 7.86 -10.49 -15.00
CA HIS A 46 7.63 -11.40 -13.87
C HIS A 46 7.03 -10.71 -12.65
N PHE A 47 7.55 -9.55 -12.25
CA PHE A 47 7.16 -8.89 -11.01
C PHE A 47 5.89 -8.06 -11.15
N GLU A 48 5.65 -7.44 -12.31
CA GLU A 48 4.43 -6.65 -12.53
C GLU A 48 3.17 -7.51 -12.39
N LYS A 49 3.22 -8.76 -12.88
CA LYS A 49 2.11 -9.74 -12.84
C LYS A 49 1.84 -10.34 -11.46
N PHE A 50 2.74 -10.13 -10.50
CA PHE A 50 2.61 -10.54 -9.10
C PHE A 50 2.29 -9.34 -8.19
N SER A 51 1.49 -8.39 -8.66
CA SER A 51 0.99 -7.33 -7.78
C SER A 51 0.13 -7.94 -6.67
N SER A 52 0.27 -7.39 -5.46
CA SER A 52 -0.52 -7.74 -4.27
C SER A 52 -2.02 -7.83 -4.55
N HIS A 53 -2.52 -7.05 -5.53
CA HIS A 53 -3.91 -7.03 -5.94
C HIS A 53 -4.38 -8.34 -6.58
N ALA A 54 -3.53 -9.06 -7.31
CA ALA A 54 -3.91 -10.34 -7.89
C ALA A 54 -4.23 -11.38 -6.80
N TYR A 55 -3.46 -11.38 -5.71
CA TYR A 55 -3.74 -12.29 -4.57
C TYR A 55 -5.05 -11.93 -3.86
N ILE A 56 -5.32 -10.63 -3.71
CA ILE A 56 -6.57 -10.17 -3.10
C ILE A 56 -7.76 -10.59 -3.97
N GLU A 57 -7.68 -10.42 -5.30
CA GLU A 57 -8.77 -10.77 -6.20
C GLU A 57 -9.01 -12.28 -6.31
N VAL A 58 -7.95 -13.08 -6.17
CA VAL A 58 -8.05 -14.55 -6.04
C VAL A 58 -8.75 -14.93 -4.74
N ALA A 59 -8.38 -14.31 -3.62
CA ALA A 59 -9.00 -14.56 -2.33
C ALA A 59 -10.49 -14.18 -2.31
N VAL A 60 -10.86 -13.09 -2.98
CA VAL A 60 -12.24 -12.59 -3.04
C VAL A 60 -13.10 -13.39 -4.05
N SER A 61 -12.55 -13.73 -5.22
CA SER A 61 -13.34 -14.31 -6.31
C SER A 61 -13.37 -15.84 -6.31
N ALA A 62 -12.49 -16.50 -5.55
CA ALA A 62 -12.28 -17.95 -5.55
C ALA A 62 -12.07 -18.54 -6.97
N LEU A 63 -11.59 -17.72 -7.92
CA LEU A 63 -11.28 -18.12 -9.29
C LEU A 63 -9.83 -18.61 -9.40
N PRO A 64 -9.53 -19.51 -10.34
CA PRO A 64 -8.16 -19.88 -10.63
C PRO A 64 -7.33 -18.65 -11.02
N LEU A 65 -6.05 -18.64 -10.63
CA LEU A 65 -5.12 -17.52 -10.77
C LEU A 65 -5.11 -16.88 -12.18
N ARG A 66 -5.31 -17.67 -13.23
CA ARG A 66 -5.32 -17.18 -14.62
C ARG A 66 -6.52 -16.29 -14.93
N ASP A 67 -7.70 -16.66 -14.47
CA ASP A 67 -8.94 -15.91 -14.75
C ASP A 67 -9.08 -14.72 -13.81
N ALA A 68 -8.72 -14.90 -12.53
CA ALA A 68 -8.62 -13.82 -11.57
C ALA A 68 -7.66 -12.71 -12.06
N ARG A 69 -6.53 -13.06 -12.69
CA ARG A 69 -5.59 -12.08 -13.25
C ARG A 69 -6.21 -11.26 -14.38
N LYS A 70 -6.98 -11.88 -15.28
CA LYS A 70 -7.64 -11.16 -16.38
C LYS A 70 -8.68 -10.18 -15.83
N LEU A 71 -9.47 -10.62 -14.86
CA LEU A 71 -10.48 -9.79 -14.20
C LEU A 71 -9.84 -8.62 -13.44
N ALA A 72 -8.80 -8.92 -12.64
CA ALA A 72 -8.02 -7.93 -11.91
C ALA A 72 -7.38 -6.90 -12.83
N SER A 73 -6.86 -7.29 -14.01
CA SER A 73 -6.29 -6.33 -14.96
C SER A 73 -7.33 -5.33 -15.49
N LYS A 74 -8.59 -5.77 -15.64
CA LYS A 74 -9.68 -4.93 -16.15
C LYS A 74 -10.19 -3.97 -15.08
N ASN A 75 -10.30 -4.45 -13.83
CA ASN A 75 -10.72 -3.66 -12.67
C ASN A 75 -9.61 -2.69 -12.21
N SER A 76 -8.35 -3.14 -12.28
CA SER A 76 -7.19 -2.35 -11.89
C SER A 76 -7.08 -1.08 -12.74
N LYS A 77 -7.38 -1.11 -14.05
CA LYS A 77 -7.34 0.13 -14.87
C LYS A 77 -8.24 1.26 -14.35
N ARG A 78 -9.37 0.94 -13.71
CA ARG A 78 -10.23 1.95 -13.06
C ARG A 78 -9.71 2.36 -11.69
N GLN A 79 -9.20 1.39 -10.92
CA GLN A 79 -8.68 1.64 -9.58
C GLN A 79 -7.29 2.31 -9.56
N VAL A 80 -6.49 2.17 -10.61
CA VAL A 80 -5.13 2.75 -10.72
C VAL A 80 -5.19 4.28 -10.65
N ALA A 81 -6.24 4.91 -11.17
CA ALA A 81 -6.39 6.36 -11.09
C ALA A 81 -6.58 6.83 -9.63
N GLU A 82 -7.37 6.10 -8.83
CA GLU A 82 -7.60 6.43 -7.41
C GLU A 82 -6.41 6.00 -6.53
N MET A 83 -5.82 4.83 -6.80
CA MET A 83 -4.65 4.32 -6.09
C MET A 83 -3.39 5.14 -6.36
N GLY A 84 -3.29 5.81 -7.52
CA GLY A 84 -2.16 6.67 -7.85
C GLY A 84 -1.98 7.83 -6.87
N SER A 85 -3.08 8.42 -6.41
CA SER A 85 -3.05 9.50 -5.41
C SER A 85 -2.48 9.01 -4.07
N LEU A 86 -2.87 7.81 -3.65
CA LEU A 86 -2.38 7.19 -2.43
C LEU A 86 -0.90 6.85 -2.46
N ASN A 87 -0.44 6.35 -3.60
CA ASN A 87 0.96 5.99 -3.78
C ASN A 87 1.87 7.24 -3.72
N GLY A 88 1.35 8.41 -4.12
CA GLY A 88 2.04 9.68 -3.93
C GLY A 88 2.17 10.08 -2.45
N THR A 89 1.08 9.97 -1.69
CA THR A 89 1.08 10.33 -0.26
C THR A 89 2.00 9.43 0.57
N THR A 90 1.96 8.12 0.33
CA THR A 90 2.83 7.15 1.00
C THR A 90 4.29 7.37 0.67
N PHE A 91 4.62 7.76 -0.57
CA PHE A 91 5.97 8.16 -0.95
C PHE A 91 6.47 9.37 -0.17
N ILE A 92 5.66 10.43 -0.04
CA ILE A 92 6.03 11.62 0.74
C ILE A 92 6.24 11.25 2.22
N PHE A 93 5.37 10.42 2.77
CA PHE A 93 5.49 9.95 4.15
C PHE A 93 6.80 9.16 4.37
N GLN A 94 7.14 8.24 3.46
CA GLN A 94 8.39 7.49 3.52
C GLN A 94 9.63 8.40 3.43
N LEU A 95 9.59 9.43 2.58
CA LEU A 95 10.68 10.41 2.50
C LEU A 95 10.86 11.19 3.80
N ILE A 96 9.76 11.68 4.39
CA ILE A 96 9.79 12.44 5.65
C ILE A 96 10.32 11.55 6.78
N CYS A 97 9.76 10.35 6.93
CA CYS A 97 10.21 9.41 7.96
C CYS A 97 11.69 9.01 7.74
N GLY A 98 12.10 8.77 6.50
CA GLY A 98 13.49 8.46 6.14
C GLY A 98 14.44 9.60 6.54
N ALA A 99 14.09 10.85 6.20
CA ALA A 99 14.88 12.02 6.56
C ALA A 99 14.98 12.22 8.08
N LEU A 100 13.89 11.98 8.83
CA LEU A 100 13.91 12.06 10.29
C LEU A 100 14.81 10.99 10.93
N VAL A 101 14.75 9.75 10.44
CA VAL A 101 15.60 8.66 10.94
C VAL A 101 17.07 8.90 10.59
N TRP A 102 17.34 9.40 9.38
CA TRP A 102 18.68 9.79 8.96
C TRP A 102 19.23 10.89 9.86
N TRP A 103 18.45 11.95 10.10
CA TRP A 103 18.82 13.06 10.97
C TRP A 103 19.09 12.61 12.40
N ALA A 104 18.23 11.74 12.95
CA ALA A 104 18.41 11.19 14.28
C ALA A 104 19.71 10.36 14.39
N GLY A 105 19.98 9.49 13.41
CA GLY A 105 21.22 8.70 13.37
C GLY A 105 22.47 9.57 13.21
N TYR A 106 22.41 10.57 12.32
CA TYR A 106 23.46 11.56 12.14
C TYR A 106 23.76 12.30 13.44
N PHE A 107 22.72 12.79 14.12
CA PHE A 107 22.84 13.58 15.34
C PHE A 107 23.42 12.77 16.49
N ILE A 108 22.97 11.52 16.68
CA ILE A 108 23.51 10.63 17.72
C ILE A 108 25.01 10.39 17.50
N VAL A 109 25.44 10.07 16.27
CA VAL A 109 26.86 9.85 15.98
C VAL A 109 27.65 11.15 16.10
N TYR A 110 27.09 12.28 15.68
CA TYR A 110 27.73 13.60 15.83
C TYR A 110 27.99 13.95 17.31
N LEU A 111 27.01 13.75 18.19
CA LEU A 111 27.18 13.96 19.63
C LEU A 111 28.19 12.98 20.25
N THR A 112 28.20 11.73 19.78
CA THR A 112 29.12 10.69 20.27
C THR A 112 30.56 11.01 19.90
N VAL A 113 30.83 11.36 18.65
CA VAL A 113 32.19 11.71 18.18
C VAL A 113 32.61 13.09 18.67
N GLY A 114 31.66 14.01 18.87
CA GLY A 114 31.91 15.35 19.40
C GLY A 114 32.27 15.39 20.89
N GLY A 115 32.32 14.25 21.59
CA GLY A 115 32.73 14.20 23.00
C GLY A 115 31.70 14.78 23.97
N PHE A 116 30.43 14.91 23.58
CA PHE A 116 29.38 15.42 24.46
C PHE A 116 29.01 14.45 25.59
N PHE A 117 29.31 13.15 25.42
CA PHE A 117 29.04 12.13 26.43
C PHE A 117 30.25 11.90 27.34
N PRO A 118 30.07 11.90 28.67
CA PRO A 118 31.17 11.66 29.60
C PRO A 118 31.75 10.25 29.37
N GLY A 119 33.07 10.18 29.21
CA GLY A 119 33.80 8.93 28.93
C GLY A 119 34.20 8.71 27.47
N LEU A 120 33.79 9.58 26.53
CA LEU A 120 34.19 9.54 25.11
C LEU A 120 35.05 10.73 24.66
N GLU A 121 35.62 11.49 25.61
CA GLU A 121 36.43 12.68 25.35
C GLU A 121 37.65 12.39 24.44
N GLY A 122 38.16 11.16 24.49
CA GLY A 122 39.31 10.73 23.69
C GLY A 122 39.09 10.68 22.17
N TYR A 123 37.86 10.79 21.66
CA TYR A 123 37.60 10.84 20.21
C TYR A 123 37.78 12.26 19.63
N GLY A 124 37.64 13.30 20.46
CA GLY A 124 37.79 14.69 20.06
C GLY A 124 39.19 15.27 20.24
N ASP A 125 40.04 14.63 21.04
CA ASP A 125 41.40 15.10 21.33
C ASP A 125 42.39 14.70 20.22
N PRO A 126 43.05 15.64 19.52
CA PRO A 126 44.04 15.34 18.49
C PRO A 126 45.28 14.60 19.01
N LEU A 127 45.52 14.59 20.32
CA LEU A 127 46.63 13.84 20.93
C LEU A 127 46.28 12.38 21.24
N SER A 128 44.99 12.03 21.19
CA SER A 128 44.52 10.67 21.43
C SER A 128 44.73 9.80 20.20
N GLY A 129 45.17 8.54 20.40
CA GLY A 129 45.31 7.56 19.32
C GLY A 129 43.99 7.18 18.62
N TYR A 130 42.85 7.59 19.17
CA TYR A 130 41.51 7.34 18.61
C TYR A 130 40.88 8.57 17.95
N TYR A 131 41.68 9.62 17.67
CA TYR A 131 41.18 10.86 17.09
C TYR A 131 40.48 10.66 15.74
N VAL A 132 39.29 11.27 15.60
CA VAL A 132 38.52 11.28 14.35
C VAL A 132 38.57 12.66 13.72
N GLY A 133 39.40 12.84 12.68
CA GLY A 133 39.62 14.16 12.05
C GLY A 133 38.40 14.75 11.32
N HIS A 134 37.41 13.94 10.94
CA HIS A 134 36.23 14.38 10.19
C HIS A 134 34.92 13.78 10.75
N PRO A 135 34.39 14.32 11.86
CA PRO A 135 33.16 13.80 12.48
C PRO A 135 31.97 13.80 11.51
N GLY A 136 31.88 14.79 10.62
CA GLY A 136 30.76 14.90 9.67
C GLY A 136 30.64 13.71 8.71
N VAL A 137 31.74 13.11 8.26
CA VAL A 137 31.70 11.94 7.36
C VAL A 137 31.17 10.71 8.11
N TRP A 138 31.64 10.50 9.33
CA TRP A 138 31.18 9.39 10.18
C TRP A 138 29.73 9.53 10.61
N SER A 139 29.28 10.76 10.92
CA SER A 139 27.86 11.05 11.19
C SER A 139 26.98 10.75 9.98
N ASN A 140 27.43 11.07 8.77
CA ASN A 140 26.70 10.70 7.54
C ASN A 140 26.56 9.18 7.39
N VAL A 141 27.63 8.42 7.64
CA VAL A 141 27.59 6.95 7.62
C VAL A 141 26.61 6.42 8.67
N GLY A 142 26.62 6.97 9.88
CA GLY A 142 25.68 6.63 10.95
C GLY A 142 24.21 6.85 10.55
N GLY A 143 23.93 7.99 9.91
CA GLY A 143 22.61 8.28 9.35
C GLY A 143 22.19 7.31 8.24
N ILE A 144 23.12 6.90 7.36
CA ILE A 144 22.80 5.92 6.29
C ILE A 144 22.44 4.56 6.93
N VAL A 145 23.22 4.11 7.91
CA VAL A 145 22.97 2.85 8.62
C VAL A 145 21.63 2.88 9.34
N SER A 146 21.27 3.99 10.01
CA SER A 146 19.97 4.11 10.68
C SER A 146 18.80 4.00 9.71
N VAL A 147 18.89 4.61 8.53
CA VAL A 147 17.88 4.49 7.47
C VAL A 147 17.76 3.04 6.99
N VAL A 148 18.87 2.35 6.74
CA VAL A 148 18.86 0.94 6.28
C VAL A 148 18.16 0.04 7.29
N VAL A 149 18.39 0.24 8.59
CA VAL A 149 17.74 -0.53 9.66
C VAL A 149 16.27 -0.17 9.83
N ALA A 150 15.88 1.09 9.67
CA ALA A 150 14.48 1.53 9.79
C ALA A 150 13.63 1.21 8.56
N PHE A 151 14.25 1.05 7.39
CA PHE A 151 13.60 0.77 6.12
C PHE A 151 12.59 -0.39 6.15
N PRO A 152 12.89 -1.59 6.71
CA PRO A 152 11.89 -2.66 6.82
C PRO A 152 10.67 -2.28 7.65
N TYR A 153 10.83 -1.48 8.70
CA TYR A 153 9.71 -1.04 9.54
C TYR A 153 8.80 -0.06 8.80
N MET A 154 9.38 0.90 8.07
CA MET A 154 8.61 1.82 7.22
C MET A 154 7.81 1.07 6.14
N MET A 155 8.39 0.02 5.56
CA MET A 155 7.72 -0.84 4.57
C MET A 155 6.54 -1.62 5.15
N VAL A 156 6.67 -2.16 6.36
CA VAL A 156 5.56 -2.85 7.03
C VAL A 156 4.44 -1.88 7.37
N PHE A 157 4.78 -0.67 7.82
CA PHE A 157 3.79 0.37 8.11
C PHE A 157 3.03 0.80 6.85
N ASP A 158 3.74 0.99 5.74
CA ASP A 158 3.14 1.28 4.43
C ASP A 158 2.23 0.14 3.93
N ALA A 159 2.62 -1.11 4.16
CA ALA A 159 1.79 -2.25 3.83
C ALA A 159 0.48 -2.25 4.63
N ALA A 160 0.55 -1.97 5.93
CA ALA A 160 -0.61 -1.93 6.81
C ALA A 160 -1.56 -0.78 6.44
N SER A 161 -1.03 0.43 6.20
CA SER A 161 -1.84 1.59 5.81
C SER A 161 -2.60 1.35 4.49
N ASN A 162 -1.93 0.77 3.50
CA ASN A 162 -2.56 0.40 2.23
C ASN A 162 -3.68 -0.63 2.40
N THR A 163 -3.53 -1.61 3.30
CA THR A 163 -4.60 -2.59 3.56
C THR A 163 -5.81 -1.96 4.25
N ILE A 164 -5.60 -1.06 5.22
CA ILE A 164 -6.68 -0.35 5.90
C ILE A 164 -7.47 0.47 4.88
N LEU A 165 -6.76 1.23 4.03
CA LEU A 165 -7.43 2.06 3.06
C LEU A 165 -8.14 1.24 1.97
N TYR A 166 -7.57 0.09 1.58
CA TYR A 166 -8.24 -0.84 0.70
C TYR A 166 -9.57 -1.35 1.30
N CYS A 167 -9.59 -1.72 2.59
CA CYS A 167 -10.82 -2.14 3.26
C CYS A 167 -11.88 -1.02 3.24
N VAL A 168 -11.47 0.23 3.54
CA VAL A 168 -12.38 1.39 3.48
C VAL A 168 -12.93 1.60 2.07
N LEU A 169 -12.09 1.48 1.04
CA LEU A 169 -12.51 1.63 -0.35
C LEU A 169 -13.54 0.56 -0.76
N VAL A 170 -13.31 -0.70 -0.36
CA VAL A 170 -14.25 -1.81 -0.62
C VAL A 170 -15.58 -1.57 0.09
N ASP A 171 -15.56 -1.08 1.33
CA ASP A 171 -16.79 -0.76 2.08
C ASP A 171 -17.61 0.34 1.39
N VAL A 172 -16.95 1.39 0.90
CA VAL A 172 -17.59 2.45 0.09
C VAL A 172 -18.16 1.86 -1.21
N LEU A 173 -17.38 0.99 -1.86
CA LEU A 173 -17.74 0.05 -2.92
C LEU A 173 -19.16 -0.52 -2.78
N GLN A 174 -19.28 -1.34 -1.74
CA GLN A 174 -20.47 -2.12 -1.44
C GLN A 174 -21.64 -1.26 -0.99
N GLN A 175 -21.38 -0.15 -0.29
CA GLN A 175 -22.43 0.80 0.09
C GLN A 175 -23.04 1.49 -1.12
N GLN A 176 -22.23 1.82 -2.13
CA GLN A 176 -22.71 2.43 -3.36
C GLN A 176 -23.65 1.49 -4.15
N GLU A 177 -23.33 0.19 -4.22
CA GLU A 177 -24.24 -0.80 -4.83
C GLU A 177 -25.57 -0.93 -4.07
N ARG A 178 -25.53 -0.96 -2.73
CA ARG A 178 -26.76 -1.04 -1.90
C ARG A 178 -27.63 0.21 -2.00
N SER A 179 -27.02 1.39 -2.13
CA SER A 179 -27.73 2.66 -2.27
C SER A 179 -28.30 2.87 -3.67
N GLY A 180 -27.57 2.48 -4.72
CA GLY A 180 -28.08 2.42 -6.10
C GLY A 180 -29.26 1.45 -6.25
N PHE A 181 -29.20 0.30 -5.57
CA PHE A 181 -30.32 -0.66 -5.52
C PHE A 181 -31.55 -0.08 -4.81
N ARG A 182 -31.39 0.75 -3.77
CA ARG A 182 -32.52 1.44 -3.12
C ARG A 182 -33.17 2.49 -4.01
N PHE A 183 -32.41 3.21 -4.83
CA PHE A 183 -32.98 4.17 -5.77
C PHE A 183 -33.79 3.48 -6.87
N TRP A 184 -33.31 2.35 -7.41
CA TRP A 184 -34.07 1.54 -8.36
C TRP A 184 -35.26 0.82 -7.71
N SER A 185 -35.11 0.30 -6.48
CA SER A 185 -36.22 -0.32 -5.74
C SER A 185 -37.35 0.66 -5.50
N ASN A 186 -37.08 1.88 -5.03
CA ASN A 186 -38.16 2.83 -4.73
C ASN A 186 -38.83 3.37 -6.01
N LYS A 187 -38.11 3.45 -7.13
CA LYS A 187 -38.72 3.78 -8.44
C LYS A 187 -39.55 2.62 -9.01
N TRP A 188 -39.12 1.37 -8.85
CA TRP A 188 -39.87 0.20 -9.31
C TRP A 188 -41.11 -0.10 -8.47
N TRP A 189 -41.03 0.05 -7.14
CA TRP A 189 -42.19 -0.12 -6.26
C TRP A 189 -43.20 1.04 -6.39
N GLY A 190 -42.77 2.23 -6.82
CA GLY A 190 -43.67 3.34 -7.16
C GLY A 190 -44.43 3.13 -8.48
N TRP A 191 -43.80 2.49 -9.47
CA TRP A 191 -44.46 2.11 -10.73
C TRP A 191 -45.39 0.90 -10.58
N TRP A 192 -45.11 -0.02 -9.66
CA TRP A 192 -45.96 -1.19 -9.43
C TRP A 192 -47.24 -0.91 -8.63
N LYS A 193 -47.35 0.26 -7.99
CA LYS A 193 -48.53 0.63 -7.18
C LYS A 193 -49.54 1.50 -7.93
N SER A 194 -49.25 1.88 -9.17
CA SER A 194 -50.17 2.63 -10.03
C SER A 194 -50.58 1.76 -11.22
N ASN A 195 -51.87 1.43 -11.28
CA ASN A 195 -52.58 0.64 -12.30
C ASN A 195 -52.58 -0.90 -12.11
N SER A 196 -53.61 -1.38 -11.41
CA SER A 196 -54.68 -2.31 -11.85
C SER A 196 -54.58 -3.08 -13.20
N VAL A 197 -53.38 -3.47 -13.66
CA VAL A 197 -53.17 -4.23 -14.92
C VAL A 197 -52.54 -5.61 -14.63
N TRP A 198 -52.87 -6.21 -13.50
CA TRP A 198 -52.49 -7.60 -13.16
C TRP A 198 -53.49 -8.66 -13.66
N LYS A 199 -54.29 -8.33 -14.69
CA LYS A 199 -55.30 -9.25 -15.24
C LYS A 199 -54.91 -9.97 -16.55
N TRP A 200 -53.72 -9.73 -17.12
CA TRP A 200 -53.41 -10.23 -18.47
C TRP A 200 -52.17 -11.12 -18.62
N TRP A 201 -51.55 -11.57 -17.53
CA TRP A 201 -50.39 -12.48 -17.64
C TRP A 201 -50.61 -13.83 -16.96
N ASN A 202 -51.78 -14.42 -17.24
CA ASN A 202 -52.07 -15.84 -17.10
C ASN A 202 -52.41 -16.40 -18.48
N ALA A 203 -51.40 -16.64 -19.31
CA ALA A 203 -51.39 -17.58 -20.43
C ALA A 203 -50.14 -17.30 -21.26
N GLU A 204 -49.08 -18.10 -21.05
CA GLU A 204 -48.46 -18.89 -22.12
C GLU A 204 -47.28 -19.66 -21.50
N GLU A 205 -47.40 -20.98 -21.51
CA GLU A 205 -46.40 -21.91 -21.00
C GLU A 205 -45.13 -21.86 -21.86
N THR A 206 -43.97 -21.67 -21.22
CA THR A 206 -42.68 -22.06 -21.82
C THR A 206 -41.91 -22.98 -20.86
N PRO A 207 -41.55 -24.20 -21.29
CA PRO A 207 -40.89 -25.17 -20.43
C PRO A 207 -39.43 -24.79 -20.15
N ARG A 208 -39.20 -24.41 -18.89
CA ARG A 208 -38.15 -24.88 -17.98
C ARG A 208 -37.04 -25.76 -18.63
N ASN A 209 -35.87 -25.17 -18.90
CA ASN A 209 -34.60 -25.92 -18.95
C ASN A 209 -33.76 -25.56 -17.70
N SER A 210 -33.80 -26.45 -16.70
CA SER A 210 -33.43 -26.19 -15.31
C SER A 210 -32.18 -26.94 -14.82
N ASN A 211 -31.13 -27.07 -15.65
CA ASN A 211 -29.98 -27.91 -15.31
C ASN A 211 -28.61 -27.21 -15.13
N VAL A 212 -28.52 -25.87 -15.07
CA VAL A 212 -27.19 -25.20 -14.93
C VAL A 212 -27.02 -24.37 -13.65
N LYS A 213 -28.05 -24.19 -12.81
CA LYS A 213 -28.01 -23.22 -11.69
C LYS A 213 -27.94 -23.79 -10.26
N ARG A 214 -27.49 -25.04 -10.06
CA ARG A 214 -27.54 -25.68 -8.72
C ARG A 214 -26.22 -26.07 -8.05
N ASN A 215 -25.05 -25.68 -8.56
CA ASN A 215 -23.77 -26.10 -7.94
C ASN A 215 -22.84 -25.01 -7.36
N LEU A 216 -23.31 -23.77 -7.16
CA LEU A 216 -22.46 -22.70 -6.58
C LEU A 216 -23.04 -21.99 -5.36
N ARG A 217 -24.09 -22.53 -4.72
CA ARG A 217 -24.77 -21.88 -3.59
C ARG A 217 -24.53 -22.49 -2.21
N SER A 218 -23.65 -23.48 -2.06
CA SER A 218 -23.50 -24.23 -0.81
C SER A 218 -22.19 -24.03 -0.05
N GLN A 219 -21.37 -23.00 -0.33
CA GLN A 219 -20.06 -22.86 0.35
C GLN A 219 -19.74 -21.52 1.04
N CYS A 220 -20.64 -20.53 1.10
CA CYS A 220 -20.36 -19.27 1.82
C CYS A 220 -21.49 -18.83 2.76
N SER A 221 -21.88 -19.69 3.69
CA SER A 221 -22.73 -19.32 4.82
C SER A 221 -22.02 -19.74 6.11
N GLY A 222 -21.10 -18.90 6.59
CA GLY A 222 -20.33 -19.22 7.79
C GLY A 222 -19.35 -18.16 8.30
N ILE A 223 -19.55 -16.87 8.04
CA ILE A 223 -18.84 -15.81 8.79
C ILE A 223 -19.81 -14.64 9.01
N SER A 224 -20.58 -14.73 10.08
CA SER A 224 -21.32 -13.61 10.67
C SER A 224 -20.35 -12.83 11.55
N SER A 225 -19.66 -11.83 10.98
CA SER A 225 -18.94 -10.82 11.75
C SER A 225 -19.89 -9.66 12.06
N SER A 226 -20.32 -9.58 13.31
CA SER A 226 -21.00 -8.44 13.93
C SER A 226 -20.17 -7.17 13.75
N SER A 227 -20.71 -6.24 12.96
CA SER A 227 -20.18 -4.92 12.67
C SER A 227 -20.37 -3.96 13.84
N SER A 228 -19.28 -3.71 14.59
CA SER A 228 -19.13 -2.63 15.57
C SER A 228 -18.18 -1.55 15.04
N SER A 229 -18.56 -0.94 13.91
CA SER A 229 -17.73 0.03 13.17
C SER A 229 -17.60 1.41 13.84
N SER A 230 -18.32 1.67 14.93
CA SER A 230 -18.23 2.93 15.69
C SER A 230 -17.07 2.99 16.70
N SER A 231 -16.40 1.86 16.99
CA SER A 231 -15.34 1.80 18.00
C SER A 231 -13.93 2.06 17.47
N LEU A 232 -13.66 1.83 16.19
CA LEU A 232 -12.33 2.05 15.62
C LEU A 232 -12.02 3.54 15.36
N TRP A 233 -13.05 4.35 15.07
CA TRP A 233 -12.89 5.80 14.91
C TRP A 233 -12.60 6.53 16.23
N SER A 234 -13.04 5.99 17.39
CA SER A 234 -12.70 6.56 18.70
C SER A 234 -11.25 6.25 19.09
N MET A 235 -10.68 5.13 18.64
CA MET A 235 -9.30 4.74 18.95
C MET A 235 -8.27 5.57 18.15
N VAL A 236 -8.55 5.89 16.89
CA VAL A 236 -7.68 6.75 16.05
C VAL A 236 -7.71 8.21 16.51
N THR A 237 -8.87 8.71 16.97
CA THR A 237 -8.97 10.07 17.51
C THR A 237 -8.37 10.21 18.92
N ALA A 238 -8.31 9.14 19.71
CA ALA A 238 -7.63 9.13 21.00
C ALA A 238 -6.10 9.24 20.87
N PHE A 239 -5.50 8.62 19.84
CA PHE A 239 -4.05 8.70 19.61
C PHE A 239 -3.58 10.10 19.21
N SER A 240 -4.43 10.89 18.55
CA SER A 240 -4.10 12.27 18.14
C SER A 240 -4.18 13.31 19.29
N ARG A 241 -4.72 12.95 20.46
CA ARG A 241 -4.88 13.86 21.62
C ARG A 241 -3.84 13.68 22.72
N GLY A 242 -2.95 12.69 22.61
CA GLY A 242 -1.97 12.35 23.66
C GLY A 242 -0.63 13.09 23.63
N SER A 243 -0.37 13.94 22.63
CA SER A 243 0.97 14.51 22.38
C SER A 243 1.20 15.93 22.92
N SER A 244 0.31 16.44 23.79
CA SER A 244 0.27 17.87 24.15
C SER A 244 0.54 18.17 25.63
N SER A 245 1.27 17.32 26.35
CA SER A 245 1.52 17.54 27.78
C SER A 245 2.79 16.88 28.26
N SER A 246 3.93 17.59 28.16
CA SER A 246 5.10 17.45 29.06
C SER A 246 6.17 18.50 28.73
N SER A 247 6.02 19.71 29.27
CA SER A 247 7.14 20.64 29.49
C SER A 247 6.72 21.69 30.52
N ASN A 248 6.90 21.35 31.79
CA ASN A 248 7.02 22.30 32.90
C ASN A 248 7.76 21.58 34.03
N SER A 249 9.09 21.63 33.99
CA SER A 249 10.04 21.42 35.09
C SER A 249 11.39 21.95 34.64
#